data_AF-A0A4P5W1T2-F1
#
_entry.id   AF-A0A4P5W1T2-F1
#
_cell.length_a   1.000
_cell.length_b   1.000
_cell.length_c   1.000
_cell.angle_alpha   90.00
_cell.angle_beta   90.00
_cell.angle_gamma   90.00
#
_symmetry.space_group_name_H-M   'P 1'
#
loop_
_entity.id
_entity.type
_entity.pdbx_description
1 polymer ?
#
loop_
_entity_poly.entity_id
_entity_poly.type
_entity_poly.pdbx_seq_one_letter_code
_entity_poly.pdbx_strand_id
1 'polypeptide(L)'
;MPGLSLVSIALVLLSTAWAGTTLNEVSSTTLEEGVVLTQYRAASPSTDVWVLRVDLCADNVYVDATREAVDYQTTGSWAQDWEMTAATNGDFYQTDPVRVYGDAVGGGVRWPEAYTGVDEADADEWFWEHSGWIAFGHDEVWVNHTGWVKENVAELTMGVDNADLTPPPPPGVLALVSGFPEVVVEGVPMVCADPEDSDCFPDRSDMRDRHPRTAMGISEDMSTFLLLVADGRTSDNDGLYGSELADIMGQLGAWDAFNLDGGGSSQLWTESGGYENDYDGNNYGNGARTIANHWGIFAGGRDYLAARPGHCGSAPACGTLGPGGGVIDDTDACFRGFGDQVYWRDVAQGYGGGLQWTNAFDSDTADNWAWWRVELEEAGEYEVLIYANADYSVFDDVEYEVRASGVSTSLRVDPAGKEGWVSIGTWSFASGGDQWVAFFDDQASNPGSDQHIVADAVQLVRVGDWCGDAACATAERCACEEDCPLVDEVAGNSVDDDCDGEFDEVDAPDGETEGTNGPGTAMRFSDLGDDCGCSSRGGGSYVSMGLAFLVARARRRG
;
A
#
# COMPACT_ATOMS: atom_id res chain seq x y z
N MET A 1 -17.13 -16.86 54.26
CA MET A 1 -16.62 -15.84 55.20
C MET A 1 -15.42 -16.47 55.87
N PRO A 2 -14.18 -16.01 55.65
CA PRO A 2 -13.72 -14.67 55.24
C PRO A 2 -13.96 -14.38 53.75
N GLY A 3 -13.70 -13.20 53.20
CA GLY A 3 -13.23 -11.94 53.80
C GLY A 3 -12.39 -11.15 52.79
N LEU A 4 -13.05 -10.48 51.84
CA LEU A 4 -12.36 -9.70 50.80
C LEU A 4 -11.60 -8.53 51.44
N SER A 5 -10.30 -8.48 51.19
CA SER A 5 -9.48 -7.29 51.45
C SER A 5 -9.49 -6.44 50.19
N LEU A 6 -10.30 -5.38 50.16
CA LEU A 6 -10.18 -4.32 49.17
C LEU A 6 -8.86 -3.60 49.39
N VAL A 7 -7.87 -3.89 48.55
CA VAL A 7 -6.66 -3.06 48.42
C VAL A 7 -6.99 -1.96 47.42
N SER A 8 -7.49 -0.84 47.93
CA SER A 8 -7.56 0.39 47.14
C SER A 8 -6.14 0.90 46.89
N ILE A 9 -5.60 0.60 45.72
CA ILE A 9 -4.41 1.30 45.21
C ILE A 9 -4.87 2.70 44.83
N ALA A 10 -4.62 3.67 45.72
CA ALA A 10 -4.76 5.07 45.39
C ALA A 10 -3.58 5.44 44.48
N LEU A 11 -3.84 5.60 43.18
CA LEU A 11 -2.87 6.17 42.26
C LEU A 11 -2.59 7.61 42.69
N VAL A 12 -1.43 7.87 43.28
CA VAL A 12 -1.01 9.22 43.66
C VAL A 12 -0.48 9.89 42.40
N LEU A 13 -1.39 10.51 41.64
CA LEU A 13 -1.05 11.51 40.63
C LEU A 13 -0.36 12.69 41.32
N LEU A 14 0.97 12.61 41.45
CA LEU A 14 1.82 13.78 41.64
C LEU A 14 1.84 14.53 40.31
N SER A 15 0.84 15.38 40.10
CA SER A 15 0.88 16.36 39.02
C SER A 15 1.97 17.39 39.29
N THR A 16 3.20 17.08 38.86
CA THR A 16 4.18 18.10 38.52
C THR A 16 3.57 18.96 37.43
N ALA A 17 3.16 20.18 37.77
CA ALA A 17 2.54 21.10 36.84
C ALA A 17 3.55 21.50 35.76
N TRP A 18 3.48 20.82 34.63
CA TRP A 18 4.23 21.15 33.43
C TRP A 18 3.76 22.50 32.89
N ALA A 19 4.70 23.33 32.43
CA ALA A 19 4.43 24.70 32.03
C ALA A 19 4.26 24.78 30.50
N GLY A 20 2.99 24.75 30.07
CA GLY A 20 2.55 24.78 28.66
C GLY A 20 3.42 25.58 27.69
N THR A 21 3.81 24.97 26.56
CA THR A 21 4.50 25.69 25.49
C THR A 21 3.52 26.70 24.88
N THR A 22 3.77 27.99 25.11
CA THR A 22 2.83 29.01 24.66
C THR A 22 3.02 29.31 23.17
N LEU A 23 2.06 28.88 22.35
CA LEU A 23 1.95 29.24 20.93
C LEU A 23 1.26 30.59 20.75
N ASN A 24 1.79 31.42 19.86
CA ASN A 24 1.18 32.68 19.44
C ASN A 24 1.04 32.64 17.92
N GLU A 25 -0.19 32.71 17.40
CA GLU A 25 -0.43 32.77 15.96
C GLU A 25 0.20 34.04 15.37
N VAL A 26 0.99 33.87 14.31
CA VAL A 26 1.67 34.94 13.55
C VAL A 26 0.91 35.23 12.27
N SER A 27 0.53 34.17 11.54
CA SER A 27 -0.27 34.25 10.32
C SER A 27 -1.05 32.94 10.12
N SER A 28 -2.19 33.02 9.44
CA SER A 28 -2.97 31.85 8.99
C SER A 28 -3.49 32.12 7.58
N THR A 29 -3.28 31.15 6.69
CA THR A 29 -3.52 31.23 5.25
C THR A 29 -4.23 29.96 4.81
N THR A 30 -5.45 30.08 4.30
CA THR A 30 -6.08 29.01 3.52
C THR A 30 -5.33 28.88 2.20
N LEU A 31 -4.68 27.74 1.97
CA LEU A 31 -4.02 27.44 0.70
C LEU A 31 -5.09 27.07 -0.33
N GLU A 32 -5.96 26.13 0.04
CA GLU A 32 -7.13 25.67 -0.72
C GLU A 32 -8.27 25.33 0.24
N GLU A 33 -9.48 25.05 -0.28
CA GLU A 33 -10.56 24.53 0.56
C GLU A 33 -10.12 23.23 1.25
N GLY A 34 -10.33 23.14 2.58
CA GLY A 34 -9.83 22.06 3.43
C GLY A 34 -8.36 22.15 3.87
N VAL A 35 -7.51 22.97 3.24
CA VAL A 35 -6.06 23.05 3.59
C VAL A 35 -5.67 24.43 4.10
N VAL A 36 -5.25 24.50 5.36
CA VAL A 36 -4.85 25.75 6.03
C VAL A 36 -3.43 25.65 6.57
N LEU A 37 -2.55 26.53 6.09
CA LEU A 37 -1.24 26.76 6.68
C LEU A 37 -1.34 27.81 7.79
N THR A 38 -0.82 27.52 8.97
CA THR A 38 -0.73 28.48 10.08
C THR A 38 0.69 28.54 10.63
N GLN A 39 1.23 29.75 10.73
CA GLN A 39 2.50 30.03 11.38
C GLN A 39 2.26 30.43 12.83
N TYR A 40 2.94 29.76 13.75
CA TYR A 40 2.99 30.09 15.17
C TYR A 40 4.40 30.48 15.59
N ARG A 41 4.47 31.30 16.64
CA ARG A 41 5.69 31.56 17.41
C ARG A 41 5.55 30.93 18.79
N ALA A 42 6.33 29.89 19.06
CA ALA A 42 6.54 29.41 20.42
C ALA A 42 7.26 30.50 21.23
N ALA A 43 6.84 30.71 22.48
CA ALA A 43 7.41 31.76 23.35
C ALA A 43 8.49 31.26 24.32
N SER A 44 8.56 29.95 24.56
CA SER A 44 9.57 29.28 25.37
C SER A 44 9.62 27.81 24.94
N PRO A 45 10.53 27.41 24.03
CA PRO A 45 11.59 28.18 23.38
C PRO A 45 11.08 29.28 22.45
N SER A 46 11.98 30.14 21.99
CA SER A 46 11.66 31.08 20.92
C SER A 46 11.90 30.38 19.56
N THR A 47 10.83 29.85 18.98
CA THR A 47 10.90 29.01 17.77
C THR A 47 9.68 29.28 16.87
N ASP A 48 9.93 29.46 15.58
CA ASP A 48 8.88 29.47 14.55
C ASP A 48 8.42 28.03 14.25
N VAL A 49 7.10 27.85 14.20
CA VAL A 49 6.44 26.56 14.00
C VAL A 49 5.39 26.74 12.92
N TRP A 50 5.46 25.94 11.87
CA TRP A 50 4.53 25.92 10.76
C TRP A 50 3.64 24.68 10.85
N VAL A 51 2.34 24.85 10.68
CA VAL A 51 1.35 23.78 10.80
C VAL A 51 0.45 23.80 9.58
N LEU A 52 0.46 22.73 8.79
CA LEU A 52 -0.60 22.42 7.84
C LEU A 52 -1.70 21.68 8.60
N ARG A 53 -2.90 22.25 8.60
CA ARG A 53 -4.12 21.55 8.99
C ARG A 53 -4.89 21.16 7.73
N VAL A 54 -5.11 19.86 7.57
CA VAL A 54 -5.74 19.24 6.41
C VAL A 54 -7.05 18.61 6.86
N ASP A 55 -8.17 19.10 6.32
CA ASP A 55 -9.50 18.54 6.49
C ASP A 55 -9.68 17.37 5.52
N LEU A 56 -9.55 16.15 6.02
CA LEU A 56 -9.65 14.91 5.25
C LEU A 56 -11.07 14.61 4.78
N CYS A 57 -12.06 15.42 5.20
CA CYS A 57 -13.45 15.37 4.76
C CYS A 57 -13.81 16.43 3.71
N ALA A 58 -12.89 17.32 3.33
CA ALA A 58 -13.14 18.34 2.31
C ALA A 58 -13.02 17.76 0.89
N ASP A 59 -13.96 18.15 0.01
CA ASP A 59 -13.96 17.72 -1.38
C ASP A 59 -12.64 18.08 -2.07
N ASN A 60 -12.09 17.13 -2.85
CA ASN A 60 -10.80 17.24 -3.56
C ASN A 60 -9.55 17.33 -2.65
N VAL A 61 -9.64 17.08 -1.34
CA VAL A 61 -8.46 16.92 -0.47
C VAL A 61 -7.99 15.48 -0.47
N TYR A 62 -6.74 15.26 -0.89
CA TYR A 62 -6.08 13.96 -0.95
C TYR A 62 -4.67 14.03 -0.37
N VAL A 63 -4.26 12.94 0.27
CA VAL A 63 -2.93 12.77 0.89
C VAL A 63 -2.20 11.64 0.18
N ASP A 64 -0.96 11.90 -0.23
CA ASP A 64 -0.09 10.89 -0.83
C ASP A 64 1.30 10.90 -0.18
N ALA A 65 2.12 9.89 -0.49
CA ALA A 65 3.50 9.76 -0.06
C ALA A 65 4.40 9.26 -1.22
N THR A 66 5.72 9.37 -1.06
CA THR A 66 6.68 9.01 -2.11
C THR A 66 6.64 7.51 -2.43
N ARG A 67 6.68 7.13 -3.72
CA ARG A 67 7.03 5.75 -4.16
C ARG A 67 8.54 5.53 -4.12
N GLU A 68 9.01 4.32 -3.82
CA GLU A 68 10.44 3.96 -3.87
C GLU A 68 11.09 4.34 -5.22
N ALA A 69 10.37 4.06 -6.31
CA ALA A 69 10.62 4.50 -7.68
C ALA A 69 11.05 5.97 -7.89
N VAL A 70 10.61 6.90 -7.03
CA VAL A 70 10.93 8.34 -7.11
C VAL A 70 11.42 8.90 -5.77
N ASP A 71 12.13 8.05 -5.02
CA ASP A 71 12.71 8.41 -3.73
C ASP A 71 13.84 9.44 -3.82
N TYR A 72 14.43 9.74 -2.67
CA TYR A 72 15.73 10.40 -2.55
C TYR A 72 15.88 11.69 -3.36
N GLN A 73 14.95 12.62 -3.10
CA GLN A 73 14.92 13.97 -3.67
C GLN A 73 14.60 15.04 -2.59
N THR A 74 14.53 16.31 -2.97
CA THR A 74 14.14 17.38 -2.01
C THR A 74 12.63 17.54 -1.96
N THR A 75 12.09 17.94 -0.82
CA THR A 75 10.63 18.09 -0.63
C THR A 75 10.00 19.05 -1.63
N GLY A 76 10.67 20.18 -1.90
CA GLY A 76 10.21 21.12 -2.92
C GLY A 76 10.38 20.60 -4.36
N SER A 77 11.33 19.71 -4.64
CA SER A 77 11.41 19.06 -5.97
C SER A 77 10.21 18.16 -6.18
N TRP A 78 9.99 17.22 -5.26
CA TRP A 78 8.90 16.26 -5.32
C TRP A 78 7.53 16.96 -5.39
N ALA A 79 7.32 17.99 -4.58
CA ALA A 79 6.07 18.75 -4.61
C ALA A 79 5.82 19.51 -5.92
N GLN A 80 6.88 19.97 -6.61
CA GLN A 80 6.75 20.62 -7.92
C GLN A 80 6.53 19.60 -9.05
N ASP A 81 7.27 18.49 -9.03
CA ASP A 81 7.19 17.44 -10.05
C ASP A 81 5.79 16.76 -10.06
N TRP A 82 5.09 16.80 -8.93
CA TRP A 82 3.74 16.25 -8.75
C TRP A 82 2.64 17.33 -8.56
N GLU A 83 2.93 18.60 -8.84
CA GLU A 83 2.02 19.76 -8.72
C GLU A 83 1.21 19.86 -7.40
N MET A 84 1.80 19.47 -6.26
CA MET A 84 1.11 19.41 -4.97
C MET A 84 0.76 20.80 -4.40
N THR A 85 -0.31 20.90 -3.62
CA THR A 85 -0.65 22.13 -2.89
C THR A 85 0.37 22.41 -1.78
N ALA A 86 0.80 21.36 -1.06
CA ALA A 86 1.84 21.43 -0.05
C ALA A 86 2.52 20.07 0.18
N ALA A 87 3.73 20.06 0.73
CA ALA A 87 4.45 18.83 1.11
C ALA A 87 5.41 19.04 2.29
N THR A 88 5.70 17.96 3.03
CA THR A 88 6.77 17.89 4.03
C THR A 88 7.68 16.69 3.81
N ASN A 89 8.84 16.67 4.49
CA ASN A 89 9.60 15.43 4.63
C ASN A 89 8.83 14.36 5.45
N GLY A 90 9.27 13.12 5.33
CA GLY A 90 8.72 11.94 6.00
C GLY A 90 9.70 11.28 6.98
N ASP A 91 9.83 9.95 6.85
CA ASP A 91 10.49 9.04 7.78
C ASP A 91 12.02 9.21 7.83
N PHE A 92 12.63 8.64 8.87
CA PHE A 92 14.06 8.42 8.97
C PHE A 92 14.56 7.41 7.94
N TYR A 93 15.82 7.55 7.53
CA TYR A 93 16.34 6.78 6.41
C TYR A 93 17.87 6.55 6.45
N GLN A 94 18.30 5.54 5.69
CA GLN A 94 19.68 5.31 5.22
C GLN A 94 19.80 5.67 3.73
N THR A 95 21.04 5.76 3.21
CA THR A 95 21.32 6.29 1.84
C THR A 95 22.14 5.36 0.94
N ASP A 96 22.63 4.23 1.44
CA ASP A 96 23.50 3.30 0.68
C ASP A 96 23.17 1.82 1.01
N PRO A 97 22.08 1.24 0.44
CA PRO A 97 21.08 1.86 -0.43
C PRO A 97 20.12 2.77 0.35
N VAL A 98 19.26 3.49 -0.38
CA VAL A 98 18.18 4.25 0.27
C VAL A 98 17.21 3.25 0.90
N ARG A 99 16.88 3.47 2.17
CA ARG A 99 15.94 2.65 2.96
C ARG A 99 15.26 3.53 3.99
N VAL A 100 13.96 3.38 4.19
CA VAL A 100 13.23 4.01 5.32
C VAL A 100 13.26 3.11 6.57
N TYR A 101 13.01 3.67 7.76
CA TYR A 101 13.16 2.96 9.05
C TYR A 101 11.88 2.35 9.60
N GLY A 102 10.71 2.69 9.05
CA GLY A 102 9.52 1.88 9.19
C GLY A 102 9.03 1.39 7.84
N ASP A 103 7.72 1.24 7.69
CA ASP A 103 7.08 0.85 6.44
C ASP A 103 6.78 2.10 5.58
N ALA A 104 6.54 1.89 4.28
CA ALA A 104 6.13 2.96 3.38
C ALA A 104 5.22 2.46 2.26
N VAL A 105 4.19 3.25 1.97
CA VAL A 105 3.32 3.10 0.79
C VAL A 105 3.24 4.48 0.15
N GLY A 106 3.42 4.57 -1.16
CA GLY A 106 3.24 5.81 -1.90
C GLY A 106 2.51 5.53 -3.19
N GLY A 107 1.54 6.37 -3.55
CA GLY A 107 0.63 6.17 -4.67
C GLY A 107 0.23 4.70 -4.84
N GLY A 108 -0.44 4.12 -3.84
CA GLY A 108 -0.97 2.75 -3.85
C GLY A 108 0.05 1.60 -3.76
N VAL A 109 1.34 1.87 -3.97
CA VAL A 109 2.38 0.83 -4.03
C VAL A 109 3.18 0.82 -2.73
N ARG A 110 3.11 -0.30 -1.98
CA ARG A 110 3.99 -0.56 -0.83
C ARG A 110 5.42 -0.71 -1.33
N TRP A 111 6.35 -0.05 -0.65
CA TRP A 111 7.77 -0.16 -0.96
C TRP A 111 8.21 -1.63 -0.81
N PRO A 112 9.10 -2.15 -1.67
CA PRO A 112 9.64 -3.49 -1.49
C PRO A 112 10.27 -3.60 -0.10
N GLU A 113 10.00 -4.69 0.62
CA GLU A 113 10.39 -4.81 2.04
C GLU A 113 11.90 -4.57 2.26
N ALA A 114 12.73 -4.97 1.30
CA ALA A 114 14.17 -4.70 1.23
C ALA A 114 14.59 -3.20 1.13
N TYR A 115 13.66 -2.26 1.16
CA TYR A 115 13.91 -0.82 1.24
C TYR A 115 13.18 -0.15 2.44
N THR A 116 12.72 -0.96 3.38
CA THR A 116 11.94 -0.55 4.55
C THR A 116 12.53 -1.14 5.83
N GLY A 117 12.10 -0.62 6.99
CA GLY A 117 12.46 -1.15 8.30
C GLY A 117 11.82 -2.49 8.67
N VAL A 118 11.18 -3.17 7.71
CA VAL A 118 10.59 -4.52 7.85
C VAL A 118 11.30 -5.60 6.99
N ASP A 119 12.47 -5.31 6.42
CA ASP A 119 13.43 -6.32 5.91
C ASP A 119 14.05 -7.16 7.05
N GLU A 120 13.77 -8.48 7.13
CA GLU A 120 14.33 -9.39 8.17
C GLU A 120 15.87 -9.30 8.31
N ALA A 121 16.59 -8.80 7.29
CA ALA A 121 18.02 -8.51 7.39
C ALA A 121 18.39 -7.47 8.46
N ASP A 122 17.48 -6.55 8.79
CA ASP A 122 17.66 -5.46 9.75
C ASP A 122 17.16 -5.82 11.17
N ALA A 123 16.82 -7.09 11.45
CA ALA A 123 16.28 -7.55 12.74
C ALA A 123 17.20 -7.41 13.99
N ASP A 124 18.47 -7.05 13.80
CA ASP A 124 19.42 -6.70 14.88
C ASP A 124 19.52 -5.17 15.10
N GLU A 125 18.88 -4.34 14.26
CA GLU A 125 18.91 -2.87 14.34
C GLU A 125 17.86 -2.27 15.28
N TRP A 126 18.13 -1.07 15.78
CA TRP A 126 17.32 -0.42 16.82
C TRP A 126 15.96 0.11 16.34
N PHE A 127 15.71 0.16 15.02
CA PHE A 127 14.45 0.62 14.43
C PHE A 127 13.50 -0.51 14.04
N TRP A 128 14.00 -1.75 14.01
CA TRP A 128 13.24 -2.96 13.69
C TRP A 128 11.98 -3.08 14.56
N GLU A 129 10.82 -3.26 13.94
CA GLU A 129 9.52 -3.44 14.63
C GLU A 129 9.18 -2.37 15.70
N HIS A 130 9.74 -1.15 15.59
CA HIS A 130 9.56 -0.09 16.59
C HIS A 130 8.87 1.18 16.07
N SER A 131 8.92 1.43 14.77
CA SER A 131 8.24 2.55 14.10
C SER A 131 6.72 2.42 14.17
N GLY A 132 6.03 3.51 14.48
CA GLY A 132 4.60 3.64 14.24
C GLY A 132 4.34 4.12 12.81
N TRP A 133 3.07 4.19 12.41
CA TRP A 133 2.70 4.80 11.12
C TRP A 133 1.28 5.37 11.14
N ILE A 134 1.04 6.34 10.25
CA ILE A 134 -0.29 6.76 9.82
C ILE A 134 -0.43 6.35 8.35
N ALA A 135 -1.54 5.73 8.01
CA ALA A 135 -1.84 5.24 6.67
C ALA A 135 -3.20 5.77 6.20
N PHE A 136 -3.27 6.17 4.94
CA PHE A 136 -4.47 6.67 4.27
C PHE A 136 -4.90 5.69 3.19
N GLY A 137 -6.18 5.33 3.18
CA GLY A 137 -6.86 4.64 2.08
C GLY A 137 -7.69 5.63 1.25
N HIS A 138 -8.77 5.13 0.65
CA HIS A 138 -9.74 5.99 -0.08
C HIS A 138 -10.68 6.75 0.86
N ASP A 139 -11.22 6.06 1.86
CA ASP A 139 -12.21 6.59 2.82
C ASP A 139 -11.85 6.22 4.27
N GLU A 140 -10.63 5.74 4.52
CA GLU A 140 -10.16 5.13 5.77
C GLU A 140 -8.80 5.74 6.19
N VAL A 141 -8.64 6.01 7.48
CA VAL A 141 -7.33 6.27 8.09
C VAL A 141 -7.04 5.12 9.06
N TRP A 142 -5.81 4.62 9.03
CA TRP A 142 -5.33 3.66 10.01
C TRP A 142 -4.11 4.23 10.74
N VAL A 143 -4.02 3.94 12.04
CA VAL A 143 -2.89 4.31 12.89
C VAL A 143 -2.32 3.04 13.48
N ASN A 144 -1.00 2.91 13.43
CA ASN A 144 -0.26 1.90 14.14
C ASN A 144 0.64 2.56 15.19
N HIS A 145 0.34 2.33 16.47
CA HIS A 145 1.20 2.80 17.56
C HIS A 145 2.61 2.18 17.45
N THR A 146 3.60 2.95 17.90
CA THR A 146 4.99 2.50 18.04
C THR A 146 5.11 1.25 18.91
N GLY A 147 6.16 0.45 18.67
CA GLY A 147 6.44 -0.76 19.46
C GLY A 147 6.56 -0.46 20.96
N TRP A 148 7.21 0.66 21.31
CA TRP A 148 7.33 1.11 22.71
C TRP A 148 5.97 1.37 23.36
N VAL A 149 5.04 2.03 22.66
CA VAL A 149 3.69 2.32 23.18
C VAL A 149 2.93 1.02 23.44
N LYS A 150 2.94 0.07 22.48
CA LYS A 150 2.30 -1.24 22.63
C LYS A 150 2.84 -2.06 23.81
N GLU A 151 4.14 -1.97 24.09
CA GLU A 151 4.78 -2.66 25.22
C GLU A 151 4.51 -2.01 26.59
N ASN A 152 4.29 -0.69 26.65
CA ASN A 152 4.30 0.08 27.90
C ASN A 152 2.94 0.70 28.28
N VAL A 153 2.00 0.87 27.34
CA VAL A 153 0.66 1.40 27.58
C VAL A 153 -0.35 0.26 27.76
N ALA A 154 -0.97 0.19 28.93
CA ALA A 154 -1.74 -0.98 29.36
C ALA A 154 -3.18 -1.06 28.80
N GLU A 155 -3.76 0.07 28.40
CA GLU A 155 -5.09 0.17 27.80
C GLU A 155 -4.99 1.17 26.64
N LEU A 156 -5.06 0.66 25.42
CA LEU A 156 -5.26 1.42 24.17
C LEU A 156 -6.70 1.16 23.71
N THR A 157 -7.35 2.19 23.17
CA THR A 157 -8.78 2.25 22.84
C THR A 157 -9.05 2.24 21.34
N MET A 158 -8.11 2.67 20.51
CA MET A 158 -8.12 2.43 19.07
C MET A 158 -7.80 0.95 18.80
N GLY A 159 -8.50 0.37 17.83
CA GLY A 159 -8.66 -1.09 17.66
C GLY A 159 -7.45 -1.86 17.13
N VAL A 160 -6.25 -1.49 17.56
CA VAL A 160 -4.97 -2.06 17.14
C VAL A 160 -4.77 -3.45 17.76
N ASP A 161 -4.30 -4.41 16.96
CA ASP A 161 -3.78 -5.67 17.51
C ASP A 161 -2.42 -5.40 18.16
N ASN A 162 -2.41 -5.27 19.48
CA ASN A 162 -1.20 -5.03 20.26
C ASN A 162 -0.27 -6.26 20.35
N ALA A 163 -0.62 -7.40 19.72
CA ALA A 163 0.25 -8.58 19.64
C ALA A 163 1.28 -8.50 18.51
N ASP A 164 1.03 -7.69 17.48
CA ASP A 164 1.95 -7.41 16.37
C ASP A 164 2.46 -5.96 16.50
N LEU A 165 3.78 -5.74 16.50
CA LEU A 165 4.35 -4.41 16.73
C LEU A 165 4.31 -3.56 15.46
N THR A 166 4.63 -4.15 14.31
CA THR A 166 4.51 -3.53 12.98
C THR A 166 3.79 -4.49 12.05
N PRO A 167 2.45 -4.60 12.18
CA PRO A 167 1.65 -5.37 11.24
C PRO A 167 1.81 -4.78 9.82
N PRO A 168 1.70 -5.61 8.77
CA PRO A 168 1.69 -5.12 7.41
C PRO A 168 0.55 -4.10 7.21
N PRO A 169 0.72 -3.12 6.31
CA PRO A 169 -0.30 -2.11 6.05
C PRO A 169 -1.63 -2.75 5.66
N PRO A 170 -2.77 -2.19 6.09
CA PRO A 170 -4.09 -2.71 5.72
C PRO A 170 -4.32 -2.79 4.19
N PRO A 171 -5.25 -3.65 3.77
CA PRO A 171 -5.78 -3.67 2.42
C PRO A 171 -6.08 -2.28 1.83
N GLY A 172 -5.59 -2.01 0.62
CA GLY A 172 -5.94 -0.78 -0.13
C GLY A 172 -5.41 0.54 0.45
N VAL A 173 -4.35 0.51 1.26
CA VAL A 173 -3.59 1.72 1.64
C VAL A 173 -3.02 2.39 0.38
N LEU A 174 -3.24 3.70 0.26
CA LEU A 174 -2.72 4.55 -0.80
C LEU A 174 -1.41 5.23 -0.41
N ALA A 175 -1.30 5.66 0.85
CA ALA A 175 -0.15 6.41 1.35
C ALA A 175 0.12 6.06 2.81
N LEU A 176 1.38 5.82 3.15
CA LEU A 176 1.83 5.49 4.49
C LEU A 176 3.26 6.00 4.67
N VAL A 177 3.49 6.73 5.75
CA VAL A 177 4.82 7.11 6.22
C VAL A 177 4.92 6.70 7.69
N SER A 178 6.04 6.09 8.05
CA SER A 178 6.36 5.76 9.44
C SER A 178 6.90 6.95 10.23
N GLY A 179 6.79 6.88 11.56
CA GLY A 179 7.30 7.88 12.47
C GLY A 179 7.71 7.30 13.82
N PHE A 180 8.68 7.97 14.47
CA PHE A 180 9.27 7.55 15.72
C PHE A 180 9.96 8.72 16.47
N PRO A 181 9.84 8.81 17.81
CA PRO A 181 8.87 8.12 18.65
C PRO A 181 7.48 8.76 18.51
N GLU A 182 6.52 8.16 19.18
CA GLU A 182 5.16 8.70 19.33
C GLU A 182 5.16 9.82 20.37
N VAL A 183 4.60 10.98 20.03
CA VAL A 183 4.65 12.21 20.84
C VAL A 183 3.29 12.58 21.44
N VAL A 184 2.19 12.09 20.86
CA VAL A 184 0.86 12.09 21.49
C VAL A 184 0.27 10.70 21.27
N VAL A 185 -0.23 10.09 22.34
CA VAL A 185 -0.85 8.75 22.34
C VAL A 185 -2.27 8.89 22.87
N GLU A 186 -3.27 8.60 22.05
CA GLU A 186 -4.70 8.66 22.39
C GLU A 186 -5.13 9.93 23.18
N GLY A 187 -4.74 11.09 22.65
CA GLY A 187 -5.03 12.41 23.23
C GLY A 187 -4.17 12.77 24.44
N VAL A 188 -3.14 11.98 24.76
CA VAL A 188 -2.21 12.21 25.88
C VAL A 188 -0.81 12.57 25.35
N PRO A 189 -0.40 13.86 25.43
CA PRO A 189 0.96 14.28 25.08
C PRO A 189 2.04 13.68 25.99
N MET A 190 3.12 13.20 25.37
CA MET A 190 4.29 12.63 26.04
C MET A 190 5.20 13.74 26.62
N VAL A 191 4.78 14.32 27.75
CA VAL A 191 5.44 15.49 28.39
C VAL A 191 6.14 15.15 29.71
N CYS A 192 7.27 15.82 29.96
CA CYS A 192 8.13 15.65 31.14
C CYS A 192 8.46 16.99 31.80
N ALA A 193 8.51 17.01 33.14
CA ALA A 193 8.71 18.23 33.93
C ALA A 193 10.03 18.96 33.64
N ASP A 194 11.06 18.20 33.28
CA ASP A 194 12.30 18.66 32.68
C ASP A 194 12.35 18.09 31.25
N PRO A 195 12.42 18.91 30.19
CA PRO A 195 12.40 18.42 28.82
C PRO A 195 13.68 17.68 28.41
N GLU A 196 14.74 17.75 29.22
CA GLU A 196 15.97 16.96 29.03
C GLU A 196 15.92 15.58 29.73
N ASP A 197 14.80 15.23 30.39
CA ASP A 197 14.63 13.94 31.07
C ASP A 197 14.41 12.79 30.06
N SER A 198 14.88 11.59 30.41
CA SER A 198 14.58 10.36 29.68
C SER A 198 13.18 9.80 29.96
N ASP A 199 12.51 10.23 31.04
CA ASP A 199 11.22 9.65 31.44
C ASP A 199 10.10 9.84 30.39
N CYS A 200 10.18 10.85 29.51
CA CYS A 200 9.23 11.09 28.41
C CYS A 200 9.58 10.37 27.10
N PHE A 201 10.87 10.17 26.80
CA PHE A 201 11.35 9.52 25.56
C PHE A 201 12.56 8.63 25.90
N PRO A 202 12.33 7.47 26.55
CA PRO A 202 13.40 6.63 27.07
C PRO A 202 14.16 5.85 25.98
N ASP A 203 13.50 5.64 24.85
CA ASP A 203 13.97 4.97 23.63
C ASP A 203 14.67 5.94 22.65
N ARG A 204 14.27 7.22 22.64
CA ARG A 204 14.81 8.23 21.71
C ARG A 204 15.61 9.35 22.36
N SER A 205 16.90 9.10 22.51
CA SER A 205 17.83 10.00 23.21
C SER A 205 17.93 11.46 22.70
N ASP A 206 17.73 11.72 21.40
CA ASP A 206 17.81 13.08 20.83
C ASP A 206 16.55 13.92 21.04
N MET A 207 15.43 13.33 21.50
CA MET A 207 14.25 14.11 21.92
C MET A 207 14.55 15.05 23.09
N ARG A 208 15.66 14.82 23.79
CA ARG A 208 16.19 15.63 24.90
C ARG A 208 17.17 16.72 24.44
N ASP A 209 17.37 16.86 23.13
CA ASP A 209 18.13 17.94 22.50
C ASP A 209 17.21 18.84 21.66
N ARG A 210 17.57 20.13 21.54
CA ARG A 210 16.83 21.07 20.68
C ARG A 210 17.24 20.93 19.22
N HIS A 211 16.29 20.59 18.36
CA HIS A 211 16.48 20.52 16.91
C HIS A 211 15.30 21.15 16.17
N PRO A 212 15.48 21.49 14.88
CA PRO A 212 14.35 21.49 13.95
C PRO A 212 13.63 20.14 14.03
N ARG A 213 12.31 20.15 13.98
CA ARG A 213 11.46 18.95 14.09
C ARG A 213 10.43 18.94 12.98
N THR A 214 10.14 17.75 12.48
CA THR A 214 8.95 17.48 11.67
C THR A 214 8.08 16.49 12.43
N ALA A 215 6.76 16.64 12.36
CA ALA A 215 5.82 15.69 12.96
C ALA A 215 4.56 15.56 12.12
N MET A 216 3.90 14.40 12.26
CA MET A 216 2.58 14.12 11.73
C MET A 216 1.62 13.78 12.86
N GLY A 217 0.33 14.03 12.70
CA GLY A 217 -0.70 13.61 13.65
C GLY A 217 -2.11 13.65 13.08
N ILE A 218 -3.02 12.95 13.74
CA ILE A 218 -4.41 12.76 13.30
C ILE A 218 -5.37 13.05 14.47
N SER A 219 -6.57 13.59 14.20
CA SER A 219 -7.60 13.81 15.22
C SER A 219 -8.31 12.51 15.66
N GLU A 220 -8.99 12.55 16.81
CA GLU A 220 -9.74 11.42 17.42
C GLU A 220 -10.80 10.83 16.48
N ASP A 221 -11.39 11.68 15.63
CA ASP A 221 -12.41 11.32 14.64
C ASP A 221 -11.82 11.02 13.25
N MET A 222 -10.49 10.95 13.13
CA MET A 222 -9.74 10.74 11.89
C MET A 222 -10.03 11.77 10.77
N SER A 223 -10.70 12.89 11.07
CA SER A 223 -11.10 13.90 10.07
C SER A 223 -10.03 14.95 9.77
N THR A 224 -9.04 15.12 10.64
CA THR A 224 -8.04 16.19 10.55
C THR A 224 -6.63 15.61 10.59
N PHE A 225 -5.90 15.74 9.49
CA PHE A 225 -4.46 15.48 9.47
C PHE A 225 -3.68 16.76 9.76
N LEU A 226 -2.60 16.62 10.51
CA LEU A 226 -1.72 17.69 10.96
C LEU A 226 -0.29 17.36 10.55
N LEU A 227 0.32 18.24 9.75
CA LEU A 227 1.77 18.21 9.50
C LEU A 227 2.40 19.45 10.12
N LEU A 228 3.45 19.25 10.91
CA LEU A 228 4.15 20.31 11.63
C LEU A 228 5.62 20.33 11.25
N VAL A 229 6.16 21.51 10.96
CA VAL A 229 7.60 21.77 10.83
C VAL A 229 8.00 22.92 11.74
N ALA A 230 8.92 22.66 12.67
CA ALA A 230 9.51 23.64 13.56
C ALA A 230 10.97 23.89 13.18
N ASP A 231 11.36 25.16 13.06
CA ASP A 231 12.72 25.55 12.71
C ASP A 231 13.68 25.49 13.91
N GLY A 232 14.98 25.45 13.66
CA GLY A 232 15.99 25.42 14.71
C GLY A 232 17.41 25.60 14.19
N ARG A 233 18.39 25.71 15.09
CA ARG A 233 19.83 25.91 14.78
C ARG A 233 20.15 27.29 14.16
N THR A 234 19.20 28.23 14.15
CA THR A 234 19.39 29.60 13.65
C THR A 234 19.60 30.57 14.82
N SER A 235 19.85 31.86 14.55
CA SER A 235 19.95 32.88 15.61
C SER A 235 18.61 33.20 16.27
N ASP A 236 17.52 32.92 15.57
CA ASP A 236 16.17 33.33 15.95
C ASP A 236 15.27 32.13 16.28
N ASN A 237 15.67 30.90 15.94
CA ASN A 237 14.94 29.67 16.25
C ASN A 237 15.82 28.69 17.03
N ASP A 238 15.47 28.47 18.31
CA ASP A 238 16.20 27.57 19.21
C ASP A 238 16.03 26.09 18.82
N GLY A 239 14.90 25.74 18.18
CA GLY A 239 14.45 24.35 17.98
C GLY A 239 13.65 23.82 19.17
N LEU A 240 12.97 22.68 18.99
CA LEU A 240 12.11 22.05 20.00
C LEU A 240 12.77 20.81 20.62
N TYR A 241 12.55 20.60 21.92
CA TYR A 241 12.63 19.27 22.54
C TYR A 241 11.39 18.44 22.16
N GLY A 242 11.48 17.11 22.23
CA GLY A 242 10.37 16.20 21.92
C GLY A 242 9.13 16.41 22.80
N SER A 243 9.32 16.82 24.06
CA SER A 243 8.21 17.09 24.99
C SER A 243 7.51 18.42 24.72
N GLU A 244 8.19 19.39 24.13
CA GLU A 244 7.57 20.64 23.66
C GLU A 244 6.81 20.39 22.36
N LEU A 245 7.35 19.55 21.47
CA LEU A 245 6.67 19.07 20.27
C LEU A 245 5.39 18.28 20.61
N ALA A 246 5.47 17.36 21.57
CA ALA A 246 4.32 16.60 22.09
C ALA A 246 3.17 17.50 22.55
N ASP A 247 3.47 18.47 23.41
CA ASP A 247 2.47 19.44 23.87
C ASP A 247 1.89 20.28 22.75
N ILE A 248 2.72 20.75 21.81
CA ILE A 248 2.24 21.52 20.66
C ILE A 248 1.26 20.68 19.83
N MET A 249 1.59 19.43 19.51
CA MET A 249 0.69 18.53 18.76
C MET A 249 -0.62 18.30 19.52
N GLY A 250 -0.57 18.09 20.84
CA GLY A 250 -1.77 17.98 21.69
C GLY A 250 -2.62 19.26 21.73
N GLN A 251 -1.99 20.43 21.81
CA GLN A 251 -2.67 21.73 21.74
C GLN A 251 -3.35 21.99 20.38
N LEU A 252 -2.77 21.47 19.30
CA LEU A 252 -3.32 21.54 17.94
C LEU A 252 -4.47 20.55 17.70
N GLY A 253 -4.73 19.64 18.65
CA GLY A 253 -5.82 18.67 18.58
C GLY A 253 -5.45 17.32 17.97
N ALA A 254 -4.17 16.98 17.91
CA ALA A 254 -3.76 15.61 17.60
C ALA A 254 -4.24 14.66 18.71
N TRP A 255 -4.81 13.53 18.31
CA TRP A 255 -5.12 12.39 19.16
C TRP A 255 -3.92 11.44 19.18
N ASP A 256 -3.44 11.03 18.01
CA ASP A 256 -2.16 10.37 17.85
C ASP A 256 -1.22 11.26 17.03
N ALA A 257 0.05 11.29 17.41
CA ALA A 257 1.08 12.03 16.68
C ALA A 257 2.46 11.38 16.82
N PHE A 258 3.24 11.45 15.75
CA PHE A 258 4.56 10.86 15.63
C PHE A 258 5.58 11.91 15.22
N ASN A 259 6.76 11.87 15.83
CA ASN A 259 7.91 12.62 15.33
C ASN A 259 8.41 11.96 14.03
N LEU A 260 8.78 12.78 13.05
CA LEU A 260 9.35 12.37 11.76
C LEU A 260 10.85 12.74 11.69
N ASP A 261 11.54 12.49 10.58
CA ASP A 261 12.95 12.90 10.48
C ASP A 261 13.07 14.43 10.59
N GLY A 262 14.10 14.85 11.31
CA GLY A 262 14.23 16.22 11.79
C GLY A 262 15.50 16.90 11.33
N GLY A 263 15.86 17.97 12.04
CA GLY A 263 17.13 18.63 11.82
C GLY A 263 17.25 19.19 10.41
N GLY A 264 18.25 18.71 9.64
CA GLY A 264 18.47 19.22 8.28
C GLY A 264 17.49 18.67 7.25
N SER A 265 16.67 17.70 7.63
CA SER A 265 15.62 17.11 6.80
C SER A 265 14.31 17.91 6.87
N SER A 266 14.09 18.66 7.96
CA SER A 266 12.88 19.45 8.25
C SER A 266 12.59 20.51 7.20
N GLN A 267 11.62 20.19 6.34
CA GLN A 267 11.22 20.93 5.15
C GLN A 267 9.70 20.96 5.04
N LEU A 268 9.16 22.16 4.80
CA LEU A 268 7.76 22.41 4.42
C LEU A 268 7.76 23.29 3.17
N TRP A 269 7.04 22.85 2.15
CA TRP A 269 6.86 23.55 0.88
C TRP A 269 5.37 23.74 0.57
N THR A 270 4.99 24.88 -0.02
CA THR A 270 3.65 25.11 -0.60
C THR A 270 3.76 25.67 -2.01
N GLU A 271 2.76 25.41 -2.84
CA GLU A 271 2.65 25.95 -4.20
C GLU A 271 2.65 27.49 -4.21
N SER A 272 2.03 28.10 -3.20
CA SER A 272 1.84 29.56 -3.13
C SER A 272 3.04 30.33 -2.58
N GLY A 273 3.86 29.70 -1.72
CA GLY A 273 4.96 30.34 -0.99
C GLY A 273 6.35 29.80 -1.31
N GLY A 274 6.45 28.60 -1.88
CA GLY A 274 7.70 27.85 -1.96
C GLY A 274 8.03 27.21 -0.61
N TYR A 275 9.30 27.20 -0.20
CA TYR A 275 9.66 26.78 1.15
C TYR A 275 9.23 27.82 2.19
N GLU A 276 8.38 27.41 3.14
CA GLU A 276 7.85 28.30 4.19
C GLU A 276 8.85 28.45 5.36
N ASN A 277 9.54 27.36 5.69
CA ASN A 277 10.43 27.25 6.85
C ASN A 277 11.90 27.51 6.46
N ASP A 278 12.77 27.84 7.43
CA ASP A 278 14.21 28.05 7.20
C ASP A 278 14.98 26.73 7.04
N TYR A 279 14.66 26.01 5.95
CA TYR A 279 15.29 24.74 5.59
C TYR A 279 16.82 24.84 5.45
N ASP A 280 17.34 25.99 5.00
CA ASP A 280 18.78 26.23 4.85
C ASP A 280 19.45 26.38 6.22
N GLY A 281 18.87 27.20 7.11
CA GLY A 281 19.30 27.36 8.50
C GLY A 281 19.27 26.03 9.27
N ASN A 282 18.17 25.29 9.14
CA ASN A 282 17.98 23.95 9.72
C ASN A 282 19.08 22.95 9.29
N ASN A 283 19.53 23.06 8.04
CA ASN A 283 20.59 22.26 7.44
C ASN A 283 21.97 22.97 7.44
N TYR A 284 22.19 23.96 8.31
CA TYR A 284 23.48 24.66 8.52
C TYR A 284 24.06 25.41 7.29
N GLY A 285 23.21 25.95 6.42
CA GLY A 285 23.63 26.69 5.22
C GLY A 285 24.00 25.81 4.03
N ASN A 286 23.51 24.56 3.98
CA ASN A 286 23.79 23.58 2.93
C ASN A 286 22.62 23.39 1.94
N GLY A 287 21.58 24.21 2.01
CA GLY A 287 20.39 24.14 1.18
C GLY A 287 19.40 23.04 1.58
N ALA A 288 18.40 22.83 0.72
CA ALA A 288 17.37 21.82 0.87
C ALA A 288 18.02 20.42 0.83
N ARG A 289 17.63 19.56 1.77
CA ARG A 289 18.21 18.23 1.89
C ARG A 289 17.43 17.25 1.01
N THR A 290 18.18 16.42 0.30
CA THR A 290 17.71 15.19 -0.32
C THR A 290 17.39 14.15 0.75
N ILE A 291 16.11 13.73 0.83
CA ILE A 291 15.58 12.83 1.85
C ILE A 291 14.79 11.69 1.19
N ALA A 292 14.57 10.57 1.88
CA ALA A 292 14.00 9.36 1.26
C ALA A 292 12.52 9.49 0.85
N ASN A 293 11.61 9.77 1.79
CA ASN A 293 10.17 9.87 1.52
C ASN A 293 9.49 11.09 2.15
N HIS A 294 8.30 11.41 1.68
CA HIS A 294 7.59 12.67 1.91
C HIS A 294 6.12 12.42 2.25
N TRP A 295 5.48 13.43 2.85
CA TRP A 295 4.02 13.58 2.83
C TRP A 295 3.64 14.67 1.82
N GLY A 296 2.66 14.39 0.96
CA GLY A 296 2.16 15.30 -0.07
C GLY A 296 0.67 15.53 0.09
N ILE A 297 0.25 16.79 -0.02
CA ILE A 297 -1.15 17.23 0.08
C ILE A 297 -1.58 17.82 -1.26
N PHE A 298 -2.62 17.21 -1.82
CA PHE A 298 -3.32 17.67 -3.00
C PHE A 298 -4.65 18.29 -2.56
N ALA A 299 -4.95 19.49 -3.06
CA ALA A 299 -6.20 20.19 -2.76
C ALA A 299 -6.60 21.16 -3.88
N GLY A 300 -7.83 21.67 -3.75
CA GLY A 300 -8.50 22.46 -4.77
C GLY A 300 -9.14 21.57 -5.84
N GLY A 301 -10.26 22.04 -6.40
CA GLY A 301 -10.95 21.36 -7.50
C GLY A 301 -10.18 21.47 -8.81
N ARG A 302 -9.04 20.78 -8.89
CA ARG A 302 -8.34 20.50 -10.15
C ARG A 302 -9.21 19.50 -10.89
N ASP A 303 -9.49 19.74 -12.19
CA ASP A 303 -10.40 18.93 -13.03
C ASP A 303 -10.04 17.42 -13.07
N TYR A 304 -8.89 17.07 -12.50
CA TYR A 304 -8.20 15.81 -12.62
C TYR A 304 -7.95 15.06 -11.29
N LEU A 305 -8.22 15.67 -10.14
CA LEU A 305 -8.15 14.96 -8.87
C LEU A 305 -9.51 14.33 -8.60
N ALA A 306 -9.52 13.07 -8.17
CA ALA A 306 -10.76 12.42 -7.73
C ALA A 306 -11.42 13.29 -6.65
N ALA A 307 -12.69 13.66 -6.85
CA ALA A 307 -13.40 14.63 -6.01
C ALA A 307 -13.68 14.15 -4.56
N ARG A 308 -13.13 13.00 -4.16
CA ARG A 308 -13.39 12.33 -2.89
C ARG A 308 -12.35 12.69 -1.83
N PRO A 309 -12.77 13.02 -0.60
CA PRO A 309 -11.86 13.27 0.51
C PRO A 309 -11.14 11.99 0.96
N GLY A 310 -9.90 12.09 1.46
CA GLY A 310 -9.11 10.92 1.90
C GLY A 310 -9.65 10.14 3.12
N HIS A 311 -10.55 10.73 3.92
CA HIS A 311 -11.32 10.02 4.93
C HIS A 311 -12.59 10.79 5.28
N CYS A 312 -13.75 10.23 4.93
CA CYS A 312 -15.02 10.81 5.34
C CYS A 312 -16.17 9.80 5.38
N GLY A 313 -16.78 9.60 6.56
CA GLY A 313 -17.87 8.63 6.80
C GLY A 313 -19.21 8.89 6.08
N SER A 314 -19.21 9.71 5.03
CA SER A 314 -20.36 10.00 4.15
C SER A 314 -20.09 9.73 2.66
N ALA A 315 -18.86 9.39 2.27
CA ALA A 315 -18.59 8.93 0.91
C ALA A 315 -19.22 7.54 0.68
N PRO A 316 -19.71 7.22 -0.53
CA PRO A 316 -20.15 5.86 -0.84
C PRO A 316 -18.90 4.98 -0.99
N ALA A 317 -18.63 4.13 0.00
CA ALA A 317 -17.52 3.18 -0.04
C ALA A 317 -17.50 2.38 -1.36
N CYS A 318 -16.32 1.86 -1.73
CA CYS A 318 -16.18 0.94 -2.85
C CYS A 318 -17.23 -0.18 -2.77
N GLY A 319 -17.95 -0.40 -3.88
CA GLY A 319 -19.06 -1.34 -3.95
C GLY A 319 -18.58 -2.78 -3.93
N THR A 320 -19.19 -3.62 -3.09
CA THR A 320 -18.90 -5.06 -3.06
C THR A 320 -19.57 -5.76 -4.25
N LEU A 321 -18.80 -6.50 -5.02
CA LEU A 321 -19.26 -7.39 -6.08
C LEU A 321 -19.83 -8.69 -5.48
N GLY A 322 -20.91 -9.20 -6.08
CA GLY A 322 -21.58 -10.40 -5.62
C GLY A 322 -20.79 -11.69 -5.90
N PRO A 323 -21.32 -12.87 -5.51
CA PRO A 323 -20.58 -14.15 -5.60
C PRO A 323 -20.26 -14.62 -7.02
N GLY A 324 -20.93 -14.06 -8.03
CA GLY A 324 -20.65 -14.29 -9.46
C GLY A 324 -19.61 -13.33 -10.05
N GLY A 325 -19.13 -12.36 -9.26
CA GLY A 325 -18.35 -11.21 -9.71
C GLY A 325 -19.25 -10.04 -10.11
N GLY A 326 -18.79 -9.24 -11.07
CA GLY A 326 -19.45 -8.02 -11.54
C GLY A 326 -18.49 -7.14 -12.35
N VAL A 327 -18.90 -5.90 -12.60
CA VAL A 327 -18.10 -4.90 -13.32
C VAL A 327 -17.80 -3.73 -12.40
N ILE A 328 -16.61 -3.16 -12.55
CA ILE A 328 -16.17 -1.91 -11.95
C ILE A 328 -15.81 -0.97 -13.11
N ASP A 329 -16.54 0.12 -13.23
CA ASP A 329 -16.47 1.14 -14.29
C ASP A 329 -15.45 2.25 -13.96
N ASP A 330 -14.97 3.03 -14.95
CA ASP A 330 -14.12 4.20 -14.70
C ASP A 330 -14.86 5.32 -13.93
N THR A 331 -16.20 5.28 -13.91
CA THR A 331 -17.03 6.18 -13.09
C THR A 331 -17.40 5.63 -11.71
N ASP A 332 -17.03 4.39 -11.38
CA ASP A 332 -17.39 3.75 -10.11
C ASP A 332 -16.51 4.17 -8.92
N ALA A 333 -17.05 3.98 -7.72
CA ALA A 333 -16.40 4.29 -6.44
C ALA A 333 -15.06 3.55 -6.19
N CYS A 334 -14.80 2.48 -6.93
CA CYS A 334 -13.62 1.62 -6.75
C CYS A 334 -12.50 1.89 -7.77
N PHE A 335 -12.76 2.69 -8.81
CA PHE A 335 -11.75 3.06 -9.80
C PHE A 335 -10.96 4.30 -9.37
N ARG A 336 -9.68 4.38 -9.76
CA ARG A 336 -8.89 5.62 -9.69
C ARG A 336 -7.70 5.61 -10.65
N GLY A 337 -7.55 6.70 -11.41
CA GLY A 337 -6.31 7.07 -12.11
C GLY A 337 -5.38 7.95 -11.25
N PHE A 338 -4.07 7.78 -11.42
CA PHE A 338 -3.00 8.42 -10.64
C PHE A 338 -1.88 8.96 -11.57
N GLY A 339 -0.93 9.71 -11.00
CA GLY A 339 0.15 10.36 -11.75
C GLY A 339 -0.12 11.83 -12.09
N ASP A 340 0.71 12.45 -12.92
CA ASP A 340 0.44 13.80 -13.47
C ASP A 340 -0.71 13.72 -14.47
N GLN A 341 -1.84 14.33 -14.10
CA GLN A 341 -3.06 14.20 -14.86
C GLN A 341 -3.15 15.17 -16.05
N VAL A 342 -2.15 16.02 -16.26
CA VAL A 342 -1.95 16.70 -17.55
C VAL A 342 -1.71 15.69 -18.67
N TYR A 343 -1.44 14.41 -18.38
CA TYR A 343 -1.36 13.31 -19.35
C TYR A 343 -2.61 12.43 -19.45
N TRP A 344 -3.51 12.44 -18.46
CA TRP A 344 -4.81 11.75 -18.52
C TRP A 344 -5.82 12.43 -19.47
N ARG A 345 -6.69 11.64 -20.09
CA ARG A 345 -7.59 12.08 -21.17
C ARG A 345 -8.95 11.38 -21.11
N ASP A 346 -9.99 12.13 -20.82
CA ASP A 346 -11.37 11.62 -20.83
C ASP A 346 -11.97 11.56 -22.24
N VAL A 347 -12.75 10.51 -22.50
CA VAL A 347 -13.46 10.27 -23.75
C VAL A 347 -14.88 9.78 -23.44
N ALA A 348 -15.89 10.36 -24.10
CA ALA A 348 -17.28 9.92 -23.97
C ALA A 348 -17.60 8.69 -24.86
N GLN A 349 -16.80 7.64 -24.73
CA GLN A 349 -16.89 6.33 -25.40
C GLN A 349 -16.28 5.29 -24.47
N GLY A 350 -16.73 4.03 -24.51
CA GLY A 350 -16.27 2.97 -23.61
C GLY A 350 -17.43 2.17 -23.01
N TYR A 351 -17.15 1.31 -22.03
CA TYR A 351 -18.17 0.84 -21.09
C TYR A 351 -18.67 2.02 -20.23
N GLY A 352 -19.84 1.90 -19.61
CA GLY A 352 -20.49 3.01 -18.86
C GLY A 352 -20.95 4.24 -19.69
N GLY A 353 -20.32 4.49 -20.85
CA GLY A 353 -20.38 5.73 -21.62
C GLY A 353 -19.14 6.63 -21.47
N GLY A 354 -18.07 6.16 -20.79
CA GLY A 354 -16.82 6.88 -20.56
C GLY A 354 -15.60 5.96 -20.70
N LEU A 355 -14.43 6.58 -20.90
CA LEU A 355 -13.13 6.00 -20.58
C LEU A 355 -12.13 7.13 -20.34
N GLN A 356 -11.09 6.82 -19.59
CA GLN A 356 -9.87 7.62 -19.50
C GLN A 356 -8.72 6.92 -20.22
N TRP A 357 -7.69 7.67 -20.64
CA TRP A 357 -6.44 7.08 -21.14
C TRP A 357 -5.22 7.95 -20.83
N THR A 358 -4.05 7.31 -20.73
CA THR A 358 -2.72 7.95 -20.71
C THR A 358 -1.87 7.42 -21.88
N ASN A 359 -0.69 7.99 -22.14
CA ASN A 359 0.27 7.42 -23.08
C ASN A 359 1.26 6.50 -22.36
N ALA A 360 1.62 5.40 -23.00
CA ALA A 360 2.84 4.66 -22.72
C ALA A 360 4.08 5.59 -22.77
N PHE A 361 4.88 5.61 -21.70
CA PHE A 361 6.10 6.40 -21.54
C PHE A 361 7.39 5.55 -21.49
N ASP A 362 8.50 6.11 -21.98
CA ASP A 362 9.84 5.49 -21.97
C ASP A 362 10.52 5.82 -20.61
N SER A 363 10.15 5.07 -19.57
CA SER A 363 10.56 5.29 -18.18
C SER A 363 10.92 3.97 -17.49
N ASP A 364 11.73 4.06 -16.44
CA ASP A 364 12.00 2.94 -15.52
C ASP A 364 10.87 2.80 -14.45
N THR A 365 9.94 3.75 -14.40
CA THR A 365 8.88 3.87 -13.37
C THR A 365 7.62 4.56 -13.91
N ALA A 366 6.44 4.14 -13.45
CA ALA A 366 5.14 4.67 -13.90
C ALA A 366 4.94 6.16 -13.59
N ASP A 367 4.76 6.98 -14.63
CA ASP A 367 4.37 8.38 -14.52
C ASP A 367 2.86 8.44 -14.20
N ASN A 368 2.03 7.75 -15.00
CA ASN A 368 0.62 7.51 -14.75
C ASN A 368 0.29 6.02 -14.64
N TRP A 369 -0.73 5.71 -13.83
CA TRP A 369 -1.22 4.34 -13.64
C TRP A 369 -2.63 4.41 -13.09
N ALA A 370 -3.42 3.34 -13.21
CA ALA A 370 -4.76 3.30 -12.64
C ALA A 370 -5.05 1.96 -12.00
N TRP A 371 -6.04 1.93 -11.10
CA TRP A 371 -6.55 0.70 -10.52
C TRP A 371 -8.06 0.65 -10.38
N TRP A 372 -8.57 -0.58 -10.24
CA TRP A 372 -9.91 -0.92 -9.83
C TRP A 372 -9.79 -1.78 -8.56
N ARG A 373 -10.15 -1.24 -7.39
CA ARG A 373 -10.18 -1.98 -6.12
C ARG A 373 -11.27 -3.05 -6.17
N VAL A 374 -10.92 -4.29 -5.85
CA VAL A 374 -11.84 -5.42 -5.92
C VAL A 374 -12.33 -5.78 -4.52
N GLU A 375 -13.62 -5.59 -4.28
CA GLU A 375 -14.31 -6.07 -3.07
C GLU A 375 -15.31 -7.16 -3.44
N LEU A 376 -15.25 -8.33 -2.79
CA LEU A 376 -16.05 -9.50 -3.13
C LEU A 376 -16.81 -10.08 -1.93
N GLU A 377 -18.09 -10.39 -2.11
CA GLU A 377 -18.93 -11.06 -1.10
C GLU A 377 -18.43 -12.48 -0.78
N GLU A 378 -17.77 -13.15 -1.72
CA GLU A 378 -17.24 -14.51 -1.55
C GLU A 378 -15.83 -14.68 -2.14
N ALA A 379 -14.98 -15.42 -1.41
CA ALA A 379 -13.72 -15.92 -1.93
C ALA A 379 -13.95 -16.97 -3.04
N GLY A 380 -13.09 -16.98 -4.05
CA GLY A 380 -13.20 -17.89 -5.19
C GLY A 380 -12.19 -17.59 -6.30
N GLU A 381 -12.19 -18.42 -7.34
CA GLU A 381 -11.47 -18.10 -8.57
C GLU A 381 -12.36 -17.23 -9.46
N TYR A 382 -11.78 -16.16 -9.99
CA TYR A 382 -12.45 -15.26 -10.92
C TYR A 382 -11.54 -15.01 -12.13
N GLU A 383 -12.11 -15.11 -13.32
CA GLU A 383 -11.51 -14.57 -14.53
C GLU A 383 -11.61 -13.04 -14.46
N VAL A 384 -10.52 -12.37 -14.79
CA VAL A 384 -10.44 -10.90 -14.86
C VAL A 384 -10.38 -10.51 -16.33
N LEU A 385 -11.29 -9.63 -16.73
CA LEU A 385 -11.35 -9.05 -18.06
C LEU A 385 -11.23 -7.53 -17.97
N ILE A 386 -10.44 -6.94 -18.87
CA ILE A 386 -10.37 -5.50 -19.07
C ILE A 386 -11.28 -5.10 -20.23
N TYR A 387 -11.82 -3.89 -20.23
CA TYR A 387 -12.51 -3.35 -21.40
C TYR A 387 -11.52 -2.64 -22.33
N ALA A 388 -11.37 -3.15 -23.55
CA ALA A 388 -10.59 -2.51 -24.60
C ALA A 388 -11.50 -1.71 -25.55
N ASN A 389 -10.99 -0.61 -26.09
CA ASN A 389 -11.71 0.19 -27.07
C ASN A 389 -10.85 0.33 -28.34
N ALA A 390 -11.33 -0.10 -29.49
CA ALA A 390 -10.47 -0.25 -30.68
C ALA A 390 -9.93 1.07 -31.26
N ASP A 391 -10.55 2.21 -30.90
CA ASP A 391 -10.07 3.54 -31.30
C ASP A 391 -9.04 4.13 -30.30
N TYR A 392 -8.95 3.62 -29.07
CA TYR A 392 -8.12 4.17 -27.99
C TYR A 392 -7.15 3.18 -27.32
N SER A 393 -7.37 1.88 -27.40
CA SER A 393 -6.38 0.86 -27.02
C SER A 393 -5.38 0.74 -28.17
N VAL A 394 -4.28 1.50 -28.10
CA VAL A 394 -3.28 1.59 -29.18
C VAL A 394 -1.99 0.85 -28.84
N PHE A 395 -1.57 0.91 -27.58
CA PHE A 395 -0.35 0.26 -27.13
C PHE A 395 -0.55 -1.26 -26.93
N ASP A 396 0.44 -2.07 -27.31
CA ASP A 396 0.37 -3.53 -27.45
C ASP A 396 1.17 -4.32 -26.39
N ASP A 397 1.77 -3.65 -25.40
CA ASP A 397 2.62 -4.26 -24.36
C ASP A 397 2.36 -3.66 -22.96
N VAL A 398 1.09 -3.43 -22.61
CA VAL A 398 0.67 -2.79 -21.34
C VAL A 398 1.02 -3.68 -20.15
N GLU A 399 1.67 -3.12 -19.10
CA GLU A 399 1.81 -3.83 -17.83
C GLU A 399 0.53 -3.73 -17.01
N TYR A 400 -0.08 -4.88 -16.73
CA TYR A 400 -1.11 -5.02 -15.71
C TYR A 400 -0.50 -5.68 -14.46
N GLU A 401 -0.93 -5.26 -13.28
CA GLU A 401 -0.76 -6.02 -12.05
C GLU A 401 -2.15 -6.48 -11.55
N VAL A 402 -2.29 -7.77 -11.28
CA VAL A 402 -3.41 -8.29 -10.51
C VAL A 402 -2.91 -8.68 -9.13
N ARG A 403 -3.49 -8.06 -8.09
CA ARG A 403 -3.26 -8.44 -6.71
C ARG A 403 -4.43 -9.27 -6.21
N ALA A 404 -4.14 -10.52 -5.88
CA ALA A 404 -5.13 -11.49 -5.43
C ALA A 404 -4.58 -12.33 -4.27
N SER A 405 -5.38 -12.54 -3.22
CA SER A 405 -4.99 -13.30 -2.02
C SER A 405 -3.64 -12.88 -1.41
N GLY A 406 -3.32 -11.58 -1.44
CA GLY A 406 -2.07 -11.02 -0.90
C GLY A 406 -0.83 -11.15 -1.79
N VAL A 407 -0.98 -11.66 -3.02
CA VAL A 407 0.11 -11.78 -4.00
C VAL A 407 -0.17 -10.86 -5.19
N SER A 408 0.76 -9.96 -5.48
CA SER A 408 0.78 -9.16 -6.70
C SER A 408 1.44 -9.94 -7.83
N THR A 409 0.82 -9.94 -9.02
CA THR A 409 1.31 -10.62 -10.23
C THR A 409 1.28 -9.65 -11.41
N SER A 410 2.45 -9.19 -11.85
CA SER A 410 2.60 -8.46 -13.12
C SER A 410 2.45 -9.37 -14.34
N LEU A 411 1.81 -8.88 -15.39
CA LEU A 411 1.79 -9.46 -16.72
C LEU A 411 1.76 -8.37 -17.80
N ARG A 412 2.30 -8.67 -18.98
CA ARG A 412 2.21 -7.81 -20.16
C ARG A 412 1.08 -8.29 -21.06
N VAL A 413 0.21 -7.38 -21.47
CA VAL A 413 -1.02 -7.64 -22.23
C VAL A 413 -1.05 -6.78 -23.49
N ASP A 414 -1.48 -7.37 -24.60
CA ASP A 414 -1.80 -6.68 -25.85
C ASP A 414 -3.31 -6.37 -25.91
N PRO A 415 -3.77 -5.12 -25.62
CA PRO A 415 -5.14 -4.69 -25.89
C PRO A 415 -5.28 -4.03 -27.28
N ALA A 416 -4.23 -3.93 -28.09
CA ALA A 416 -4.18 -3.01 -29.23
C ALA A 416 -5.21 -3.35 -30.31
N GLY A 417 -6.06 -2.36 -30.65
CA GLY A 417 -7.12 -2.50 -31.65
C GLY A 417 -8.23 -3.49 -31.30
N LYS A 418 -8.31 -3.96 -30.04
CA LYS A 418 -9.39 -4.82 -29.55
C LYS A 418 -10.58 -3.97 -29.08
N GLU A 419 -11.78 -4.54 -29.15
CA GLU A 419 -13.04 -3.90 -28.75
C GLU A 419 -13.80 -4.82 -27.79
N GLY A 420 -14.23 -4.28 -26.64
CA GLY A 420 -14.95 -5.02 -25.61
C GLY A 420 -14.04 -5.76 -24.64
N TRP A 421 -14.60 -6.77 -23.97
CA TRP A 421 -13.90 -7.51 -22.91
C TRP A 421 -12.75 -8.36 -23.44
N VAL A 422 -11.58 -8.17 -22.84
CA VAL A 422 -10.35 -8.95 -23.09
C VAL A 422 -9.94 -9.60 -21.77
N SER A 423 -9.98 -10.94 -21.73
CA SER A 423 -9.48 -11.70 -20.58
C SER A 423 -7.97 -11.47 -20.42
N ILE A 424 -7.55 -11.17 -19.19
CA ILE A 424 -6.12 -11.07 -18.82
C ILE A 424 -5.65 -12.27 -17.98
N GLY A 425 -6.58 -13.13 -17.53
CA GLY A 425 -6.28 -14.36 -16.80
C GLY A 425 -7.28 -14.67 -15.69
N THR A 426 -6.94 -15.66 -14.86
CA THR A 426 -7.76 -16.13 -13.72
C THR A 426 -6.94 -16.10 -12.44
N TRP A 427 -7.54 -15.59 -11.36
CA TRP A 427 -6.91 -15.51 -10.04
C TRP A 427 -7.86 -15.95 -8.92
N SER A 428 -7.27 -16.49 -7.85
CA SER A 428 -7.96 -16.77 -6.59
C SER A 428 -8.06 -15.50 -5.73
N PHE A 429 -9.26 -14.90 -5.68
CA PHE A 429 -9.60 -13.74 -4.85
C PHE A 429 -10.21 -14.16 -3.51
N ALA A 430 -10.11 -13.29 -2.50
CA ALA A 430 -10.60 -13.54 -1.13
C ALA A 430 -11.63 -12.49 -0.71
N SER A 431 -12.68 -12.88 0.00
CA SER A 431 -13.68 -11.90 0.48
C SER A 431 -13.04 -10.91 1.46
N GLY A 432 -13.21 -9.61 1.20
CA GLY A 432 -12.71 -8.51 2.03
C GLY A 432 -11.19 -8.47 2.20
N GLY A 433 -10.43 -8.87 1.18
CA GLY A 433 -8.96 -8.89 1.22
C GLY A 433 -8.32 -7.84 0.31
N ASP A 434 -7.00 -7.67 0.47
CA ASP A 434 -6.19 -6.70 -0.27
C ASP A 434 -6.06 -7.04 -1.76
N GLN A 435 -6.94 -6.45 -2.58
CA GLN A 435 -7.18 -6.87 -3.96
C GLN A 435 -7.47 -5.71 -4.90
N TRP A 436 -6.81 -5.74 -6.05
CA TRP A 436 -7.02 -4.80 -7.15
C TRP A 436 -6.60 -5.41 -8.48
N VAL A 437 -7.07 -4.78 -9.54
CA VAL A 437 -6.48 -4.84 -10.88
C VAL A 437 -5.91 -3.46 -11.16
N ALA A 438 -4.67 -3.38 -11.60
CA ALA A 438 -4.00 -2.13 -11.95
C ALA A 438 -3.31 -2.24 -13.31
N PHE A 439 -3.03 -1.10 -13.94
CA PHE A 439 -2.07 -1.01 -15.04
C PHE A 439 -1.15 0.19 -14.85
N PHE A 440 0.05 0.09 -15.43
CA PHE A 440 1.08 1.11 -15.39
C PHE A 440 1.46 1.58 -16.80
N ASP A 441 1.91 2.82 -16.91
CA ASP A 441 2.27 3.42 -18.20
C ASP A 441 3.75 3.38 -18.55
N ASP A 442 4.59 2.68 -17.77
CA ASP A 442 6.03 2.54 -18.04
C ASP A 442 6.42 1.29 -18.82
N GLN A 443 7.46 1.45 -19.65
CA GLN A 443 8.14 0.36 -20.33
C GLN A 443 9.61 0.70 -20.57
N ALA A 444 10.43 -0.33 -20.47
CA ALA A 444 11.88 -0.31 -20.68
C ALA A 444 12.34 -0.01 -22.13
N SER A 445 11.44 0.44 -23.02
CA SER A 445 11.80 0.87 -24.37
C SER A 445 10.78 1.83 -24.96
N ASN A 446 11.30 2.85 -25.66
CA ASN A 446 10.55 3.86 -26.41
C ASN A 446 9.33 3.30 -27.17
N PRO A 447 8.09 3.53 -26.67
CA PRO A 447 6.90 2.97 -27.29
C PRO A 447 6.53 3.70 -28.59
N GLY A 448 7.00 4.94 -28.77
CA GLY A 448 6.63 5.83 -29.87
C GLY A 448 5.66 6.92 -29.42
N SER A 449 5.03 7.60 -30.38
CA SER A 449 4.03 8.64 -30.11
C SER A 449 2.61 8.09 -30.18
N ASP A 450 1.70 8.72 -29.43
CA ASP A 450 0.26 8.42 -29.44
C ASP A 450 -0.03 6.94 -29.12
N GLN A 451 0.71 6.36 -28.16
CA GLN A 451 0.59 4.98 -27.70
C GLN A 451 -0.32 4.94 -26.47
N HIS A 452 -1.62 5.03 -26.72
CA HIS A 452 -2.63 5.16 -25.68
C HIS A 452 -2.86 3.83 -24.92
N ILE A 453 -2.97 3.93 -23.60
CA ILE A 453 -3.36 2.87 -22.66
C ILE A 453 -4.68 3.28 -22.01
N VAL A 454 -5.69 2.40 -22.07
CA VAL A 454 -7.07 2.71 -21.68
C VAL A 454 -7.38 2.28 -20.24
N ALA A 455 -7.98 3.20 -19.51
CA ALA A 455 -8.69 2.97 -18.25
C ALA A 455 -10.19 3.13 -18.49
N ASP A 456 -10.88 2.01 -18.66
CA ASP A 456 -12.33 1.93 -18.87
C ASP A 456 -12.88 1.07 -17.72
N ALA A 457 -13.41 -0.12 -17.99
CA ALA A 457 -13.92 -1.02 -16.97
C ALA A 457 -13.09 -2.30 -16.77
N VAL A 458 -13.19 -2.88 -15.58
CA VAL A 458 -12.75 -4.24 -15.25
C VAL A 458 -13.95 -5.10 -14.88
N GLN A 459 -14.05 -6.29 -15.48
CA GLN A 459 -15.04 -7.30 -15.13
C GLN A 459 -14.38 -8.48 -14.42
N LEU A 460 -14.99 -8.92 -13.33
CA LEU A 460 -14.69 -10.21 -12.69
C LEU A 460 -15.83 -11.18 -12.98
N VAL A 461 -15.50 -12.39 -13.42
CA VAL A 461 -16.46 -13.48 -13.69
C VAL A 461 -16.05 -14.71 -12.88
N ARG A 462 -16.95 -15.23 -12.05
CA ARG A 462 -16.68 -16.42 -11.22
C ARG A 462 -16.39 -17.65 -12.09
N VAL A 463 -15.31 -18.36 -11.79
CA VAL A 463 -14.89 -19.59 -12.50
C VAL A 463 -15.34 -20.83 -11.72
N GLY A 464 -15.80 -21.86 -12.45
CA GLY A 464 -16.27 -23.15 -11.91
C GLY A 464 -17.79 -23.25 -11.73
N ASP A 465 -18.25 -24.29 -11.03
CA ASP A 465 -19.68 -24.63 -10.77
C ASP A 465 -20.44 -23.55 -9.95
N TRP A 466 -20.65 -22.36 -10.51
CA TRP A 466 -21.49 -21.30 -9.93
C TRP A 466 -22.87 -21.28 -10.60
N CYS A 467 -23.85 -21.97 -10.02
CA CYS A 467 -25.16 -22.19 -10.64
C CYS A 467 -26.09 -20.95 -10.68
N GLY A 468 -25.63 -19.77 -10.24
CA GLY A 468 -26.47 -18.57 -10.11
C GLY A 468 -27.33 -18.51 -8.83
N ASP A 469 -27.41 -17.29 -8.28
CA ASP A 469 -28.26 -16.81 -7.18
C ASP A 469 -28.42 -17.63 -5.87
N ALA A 470 -28.89 -16.96 -4.82
CA ALA A 470 -28.88 -17.44 -3.43
C ALA A 470 -29.92 -18.57 -3.14
N ALA A 471 -30.33 -19.32 -4.16
CA ALA A 471 -31.30 -20.40 -4.09
C ALA A 471 -30.66 -21.80 -4.08
N CYS A 472 -29.46 -21.97 -4.64
CA CYS A 472 -28.76 -23.26 -4.66
C CYS A 472 -28.19 -23.61 -3.27
N ALA A 473 -28.80 -24.60 -2.62
CA ALA A 473 -28.27 -25.14 -1.37
C ALA A 473 -26.96 -25.90 -1.61
N THR A 474 -26.05 -25.86 -0.63
CA THR A 474 -24.65 -26.36 -0.65
C THR A 474 -24.45 -27.88 -0.85
N ALA A 475 -25.44 -28.58 -1.41
CA ALA A 475 -25.43 -30.01 -1.69
C ALA A 475 -25.99 -30.39 -3.07
N GLU A 476 -26.46 -29.43 -3.88
CA GLU A 476 -26.81 -29.67 -5.28
C GLU A 476 -25.62 -29.29 -6.17
N ARG A 477 -25.13 -30.26 -6.95
CA ARG A 477 -24.25 -29.98 -8.09
C ARG A 477 -25.11 -29.39 -9.20
N CYS A 478 -24.62 -28.39 -9.93
CA CYS A 478 -25.37 -27.78 -11.03
C CYS A 478 -25.85 -28.88 -12.00
N ALA A 479 -27.15 -28.91 -12.27
CA ALA A 479 -27.75 -29.88 -13.19
C ALA A 479 -27.82 -29.23 -14.58
N CYS A 480 -26.71 -29.29 -15.32
CA CYS A 480 -26.51 -28.62 -16.61
C CYS A 480 -27.32 -29.23 -17.78
N GLU A 481 -28.65 -29.29 -17.67
CA GLU A 481 -29.55 -29.71 -18.77
C GLU A 481 -30.63 -28.67 -19.15
N GLU A 482 -30.88 -27.60 -18.38
CA GLU A 482 -31.94 -26.60 -18.73
C GLU A 482 -31.52 -25.12 -18.78
N ASP A 483 -30.40 -24.68 -18.16
CA ASP A 483 -30.12 -23.23 -17.97
C ASP A 483 -28.87 -22.65 -18.67
N CYS A 484 -27.94 -23.45 -19.21
CA CYS A 484 -26.80 -22.95 -19.99
C CYS A 484 -27.07 -23.01 -21.50
N PRO A 485 -26.97 -21.88 -22.25
CA PRO A 485 -26.94 -21.93 -23.71
C PRO A 485 -25.56 -22.46 -24.15
N LEU A 486 -25.52 -23.69 -24.66
CA LEU A 486 -24.31 -24.32 -25.23
C LEU A 486 -23.59 -23.35 -26.18
N VAL A 487 -22.36 -23.01 -25.85
CA VAL A 487 -21.45 -22.21 -26.68
C VAL A 487 -20.59 -23.18 -27.51
N ASP A 488 -20.19 -22.80 -28.72
CA ASP A 488 -19.26 -23.62 -29.52
C ASP A 488 -17.84 -23.57 -28.87
N GLU A 489 -17.14 -24.70 -28.77
CA GLU A 489 -15.80 -24.86 -28.14
C GLU A 489 -14.72 -23.88 -28.66
N VAL A 490 -13.82 -23.42 -27.78
CA VAL A 490 -12.70 -22.51 -28.12
C VAL A 490 -11.36 -23.24 -28.10
N ALA A 491 -11.09 -23.97 -29.20
CA ALA A 491 -9.91 -24.81 -29.38
C ALA A 491 -8.57 -24.18 -28.94
N GLY A 492 -7.89 -24.82 -28.00
CA GLY A 492 -6.50 -24.58 -27.58
C GLY A 492 -6.32 -23.82 -26.28
N ASN A 493 -7.37 -23.61 -25.48
CA ASN A 493 -7.29 -22.97 -24.15
C ASN A 493 -7.02 -23.95 -22.99
N SER A 494 -7.13 -25.27 -23.24
CA SER A 494 -7.07 -26.35 -22.22
C SER A 494 -8.13 -26.25 -21.12
N VAL A 495 -9.30 -25.75 -21.47
CA VAL A 495 -10.53 -25.72 -20.67
C VAL A 495 -11.54 -26.70 -21.28
N ASP A 496 -12.47 -27.19 -20.46
CA ASP A 496 -13.64 -27.99 -20.88
C ASP A 496 -14.81 -27.00 -21.12
N ASP A 497 -14.81 -26.36 -22.29
CA ASP A 497 -15.70 -25.23 -22.62
C ASP A 497 -17.17 -25.63 -22.83
N ASP A 498 -17.42 -26.86 -23.28
CA ASP A 498 -18.78 -27.39 -23.52
C ASP A 498 -19.30 -28.30 -22.39
N CYS A 499 -18.45 -28.58 -21.39
CA CYS A 499 -18.73 -29.40 -20.21
C CYS A 499 -19.00 -30.89 -20.51
N ASP A 500 -18.39 -31.45 -21.55
CA ASP A 500 -18.50 -32.89 -21.88
C ASP A 500 -17.62 -33.80 -21.01
N GLY A 501 -16.60 -33.22 -20.37
CA GLY A 501 -15.66 -33.91 -19.47
C GLY A 501 -14.32 -34.30 -20.11
N GLU A 502 -14.07 -33.97 -21.37
CA GLU A 502 -12.74 -34.00 -22.00
C GLU A 502 -12.11 -32.59 -21.97
N PHE A 503 -10.82 -32.51 -21.63
CA PHE A 503 -10.07 -31.24 -21.65
C PHE A 503 -9.29 -31.12 -22.96
N ASP A 504 -9.24 -29.91 -23.50
CA ASP A 504 -8.47 -29.61 -24.71
C ASP A 504 -6.97 -29.90 -24.54
N GLU A 505 -6.48 -30.98 -25.17
CA GLU A 505 -5.04 -31.26 -25.24
C GLU A 505 -4.37 -30.29 -26.22
N VAL A 506 -3.29 -29.63 -25.75
CA VAL A 506 -2.49 -28.74 -26.58
C VAL A 506 -1.75 -29.57 -27.64
N ASP A 507 -2.29 -29.58 -28.86
CA ASP A 507 -1.77 -30.35 -29.99
C ASP A 507 -0.27 -30.09 -30.21
N ALA A 508 0.55 -31.09 -29.90
CA ALA A 508 1.95 -31.10 -30.31
C ALA A 508 2.03 -31.17 -31.86
N PRO A 509 3.08 -30.64 -32.50
CA PRO A 509 3.16 -30.60 -33.96
C PRO A 509 3.48 -31.97 -34.57
N ASP A 510 2.47 -32.84 -34.59
CA ASP A 510 2.51 -34.23 -35.04
C ASP A 510 2.40 -34.31 -36.57
N GLY A 511 3.53 -34.14 -37.23
CA GLY A 511 3.64 -34.40 -38.66
C GLY A 511 3.68 -35.89 -38.98
N GLU A 512 2.54 -36.54 -39.29
CA GLU A 512 2.51 -37.66 -40.24
C GLU A 512 1.17 -37.84 -40.98
N THR A 513 1.22 -38.53 -42.13
CA THR A 513 0.25 -38.40 -43.23
C THR A 513 -0.89 -39.42 -43.25
N GLU A 514 -2.06 -39.02 -43.79
CA GLU A 514 -3.24 -39.87 -44.02
C GLU A 514 -2.95 -41.26 -44.62
N GLY A 515 -3.56 -42.30 -44.05
CA GLY A 515 -3.52 -43.68 -44.54
C GLY A 515 -4.89 -44.37 -44.47
N THR A 516 -5.54 -44.58 -45.61
CA THR A 516 -6.94 -45.01 -45.70
C THR A 516 -7.18 -46.54 -45.71
N ASN A 517 -8.38 -46.93 -45.24
CA ASN A 517 -9.15 -48.17 -45.52
C ASN A 517 -8.98 -49.43 -44.64
N GLY A 518 -10.12 -49.90 -44.09
CA GLY A 518 -10.52 -51.31 -44.19
C GLY A 518 -11.07 -51.99 -42.92
N PRO A 519 -12.28 -52.59 -42.92
CA PRO A 519 -12.93 -53.11 -41.71
C PRO A 519 -12.74 -54.62 -41.48
N GLY A 520 -12.84 -55.09 -40.23
CA GLY A 520 -12.79 -56.54 -39.97
C GLY A 520 -13.03 -57.06 -38.53
N THR A 521 -14.29 -57.39 -38.24
CA THR A 521 -14.74 -58.58 -37.47
C THR A 521 -14.44 -58.71 -35.96
N ALA A 522 -15.50 -59.04 -35.20
CA ALA A 522 -15.48 -59.29 -33.75
C ALA A 522 -14.87 -60.65 -33.33
N MET A 523 -14.49 -60.77 -32.05
CA MET A 523 -14.96 -61.86 -31.18
C MET A 523 -14.79 -61.55 -29.68
N ARG A 524 -15.72 -62.08 -28.86
CA ARG A 524 -15.66 -62.08 -27.39
C ARG A 524 -14.70 -63.16 -26.89
N PHE A 525 -14.13 -63.00 -25.69
CA PHE A 525 -13.98 -64.11 -24.73
C PHE A 525 -13.95 -63.59 -23.28
N SER A 526 -14.32 -64.45 -22.32
CA SER A 526 -14.55 -64.12 -20.92
C SER A 526 -13.64 -64.87 -19.94
N ASP A 527 -13.59 -64.35 -18.72
CA ASP A 527 -13.24 -65.01 -17.45
C ASP A 527 -11.79 -65.41 -17.13
N LEU A 528 -11.58 -65.61 -15.81
CA LEU A 528 -10.39 -66.01 -15.03
C LEU A 528 -9.51 -64.83 -14.57
N GLY A 529 -9.28 -64.58 -13.26
CA GLY A 529 -9.70 -65.30 -12.04
C GLY A 529 -8.51 -65.85 -11.24
N ASP A 530 -8.32 -65.29 -10.04
CA ASP A 530 -7.58 -65.77 -8.85
C ASP A 530 -6.15 -66.36 -8.99
N ASP A 531 -5.17 -65.81 -8.25
CA ASP A 531 -4.80 -66.26 -6.88
C ASP A 531 -3.31 -65.96 -6.51
N CYS A 532 -2.99 -66.13 -5.23
CA CYS A 532 -1.78 -65.75 -4.50
C CYS A 532 -0.55 -66.66 -4.74
N GLY A 533 0.66 -66.20 -4.36
CA GLY A 533 1.83 -67.10 -4.25
C GLY A 533 3.14 -66.48 -3.75
N CYS A 534 3.66 -66.93 -2.60
CA CYS A 534 4.87 -66.40 -1.96
C CYS A 534 6.19 -67.15 -2.27
N SER A 535 7.28 -66.37 -2.41
CA SER A 535 8.64 -66.60 -1.86
C SER A 535 9.70 -67.53 -2.52
N SER A 536 10.93 -66.98 -2.53
CA SER A 536 12.23 -67.58 -2.08
C SER A 536 13.37 -67.97 -3.06
N ARG A 537 14.39 -67.09 -3.07
CA ARG A 537 15.88 -67.30 -2.95
C ARG A 537 16.70 -68.26 -3.85
N GLY A 538 17.76 -67.68 -4.44
CA GLY A 538 19.15 -68.21 -4.52
C GLY A 538 19.76 -68.29 -5.95
N GLY A 539 21.02 -67.94 -6.24
CA GLY A 539 22.10 -67.27 -5.46
C GLY A 539 23.51 -67.40 -6.10
N GLY A 540 24.45 -66.47 -5.81
CA GLY A 540 25.91 -66.53 -6.11
C GLY A 540 26.39 -65.90 -7.46
N SER A 541 27.61 -65.35 -7.63
CA SER A 541 28.78 -65.22 -6.72
C SER A 541 29.84 -64.17 -7.17
N TYR A 542 30.29 -63.31 -6.22
CA TYR A 542 31.63 -62.74 -5.92
C TYR A 542 32.68 -62.27 -6.96
N VAL A 543 33.28 -61.08 -6.69
CA VAL A 543 34.74 -60.75 -6.48
C VAL A 543 34.98 -59.21 -6.59
N SER A 544 35.91 -58.48 -5.92
CA SER A 544 36.59 -58.48 -4.59
C SER A 544 37.40 -57.16 -4.38
N MET A 545 37.85 -56.83 -3.15
CA MET A 545 38.69 -55.66 -2.72
C MET A 545 37.98 -54.29 -2.71
N GLY A 546 38.13 -53.36 -1.76
CA GLY A 546 39.14 -53.09 -0.70
C GLY A 546 39.62 -51.62 -0.88
N LEU A 547 39.85 -50.73 0.10
CA LEU A 547 40.06 -50.77 1.56
C LEU A 547 39.72 -49.36 2.14
N ALA A 548 39.42 -49.22 3.43
CA ALA A 548 39.13 -47.92 4.09
C ALA A 548 40.35 -47.28 4.78
N PHE A 549 40.38 -45.95 4.96
CA PHE A 549 41.01 -45.26 6.11
C PHE A 549 40.56 -43.79 6.30
N LEU A 550 40.52 -43.33 7.57
CA LEU A 550 40.23 -41.95 8.00
C LEU A 550 41.46 -40.99 7.88
N VAL A 551 41.26 -39.66 7.95
CA VAL A 551 41.67 -38.77 9.09
C VAL A 551 41.58 -37.24 8.80
N ALA A 552 40.87 -36.54 9.70
CA ALA A 552 40.96 -35.15 10.22
C ALA A 552 41.46 -33.91 9.39
N ARG A 553 40.53 -32.95 9.22
CA ARG A 553 40.47 -31.59 9.82
C ARG A 553 41.79 -30.84 10.16
N ALA A 554 41.96 -29.63 9.59
CA ALA A 554 42.77 -28.55 10.18
C ALA A 554 42.23 -27.14 9.84
N ARG A 555 42.10 -26.27 10.86
CA ARG A 555 41.85 -24.81 10.71
C ARG A 555 43.17 -24.07 10.44
N ARG A 556 43.13 -22.92 9.76
CA ARG A 556 43.99 -21.77 10.08
C ARG A 556 43.23 -20.45 9.94
N ARG A 557 43.36 -19.59 10.95
CA ARG A 557 43.20 -18.14 10.84
C ARG A 557 44.54 -17.53 10.39
N GLY A 558 44.48 -16.41 9.68
CA GLY A 558 45.52 -15.40 9.58
C GLY A 558 44.85 -14.08 9.91
#